data_AF-A0A1V5LVC4-F1
#
_entry.id   AF-A0A1V5LVC4-F1
#
_cell.length_a   1.000
_cell.length_b   1.000
_cell.length_c   1.000
_cell.angle_alpha   90.00
_cell.angle_beta   90.00
_cell.angle_gamma   90.00
#
_symmetry.space_group_name_H-M   'P 1'
#
loop_
_entity.id
_entity.type
_entity.pdbx_description
1 polymer ?
#
loop_
_entity_poly.entity_id
_entity_poly.type
_entity_poly.pdbx_seq_one_letter_code
_entity_poly.pdbx_strand_id
1 'polypeptide(L)'
;MSRSQVMDLGLTHISHLQSVRVLELAYTPITDAGLGFIARLKDLESLGLTATNITSDGLTYLAPLTELKELWLNGTDCGDDAVESLLGFSELMLLGLSGTSITDKGLQKLAGLKNLIRLYLFNTDVSEQAIDSLRKANPQLRVKWKRQGPSRPEFTLADWVDLSVAEEKKDPTESAASESKALPTLQNPTKELSEVEFWDIIDLLNWDEEGNDDAVMEPAVNFLSLKSEKQICAFQEILTNKLYEIDGEAFAREIGKDSFQGQDKYFSREWFLAARCCAVANGQVFYEEIVEEPALMPKDLGFAALSSLAPRAYRKKTGKDFTYLPCKSEQSMSNLDLWPSLN
;
A
#
# COMPACT_ATOMS: atom_id res chain seq x y z
N MET A 1 -1.38 -0.55 -19.38
CA MET A 1 -0.87 0.20 -20.55
C MET A 1 -0.09 1.45 -20.13
N SER A 2 0.42 1.52 -18.90
CA SER A 2 1.17 2.68 -18.42
C SER A 2 2.44 2.95 -19.23
N ARG A 3 2.85 4.22 -19.28
CA ARG A 3 4.09 4.68 -19.92
C ARG A 3 4.16 4.36 -21.42
N SER A 4 3.00 4.30 -22.09
CA SER A 4 2.87 4.12 -23.53
C SER A 4 2.47 5.44 -24.21
N GLN A 5 2.68 5.56 -25.54
CA GLN A 5 2.20 6.71 -26.32
C GLN A 5 0.70 6.59 -26.71
N VAL A 6 -0.11 5.90 -25.90
CA VAL A 6 -1.54 5.80 -26.16
C VAL A 6 -2.16 7.19 -26.01
N MET A 7 -2.76 7.68 -27.09
CA MET A 7 -3.54 8.93 -27.14
C MET A 7 -5.03 8.60 -27.12
N ASP A 8 -5.90 9.60 -26.97
CA ASP A 8 -7.36 9.43 -26.84
C ASP A 8 -7.97 8.57 -27.94
N LEU A 9 -7.53 8.75 -29.19
CA LEU A 9 -7.99 7.94 -30.32
C LEU A 9 -7.62 6.46 -30.19
N GLY A 10 -6.54 6.14 -29.50
CA GLY A 10 -6.15 4.77 -29.18
C GLY A 10 -7.17 4.06 -28.26
N LEU A 11 -7.94 4.81 -27.47
CA LEU A 11 -8.95 4.26 -26.56
C LEU A 11 -10.24 3.81 -27.28
N THR A 12 -10.45 4.24 -28.53
CA THR A 12 -11.63 3.85 -29.34
C THR A 12 -11.77 2.34 -29.45
N HIS A 13 -10.67 1.63 -29.70
CA HIS A 13 -10.66 0.17 -29.85
C HIS A 13 -10.96 -0.56 -28.55
N ILE A 14 -10.52 0.00 -27.42
CA ILE A 14 -10.67 -0.60 -26.10
C ILE A 14 -12.09 -0.39 -25.58
N SER A 15 -12.75 0.71 -25.97
CA SER A 15 -14.11 1.08 -25.53
C SER A 15 -15.20 0.04 -25.83
N HIS A 16 -14.90 -0.94 -26.68
CA HIS A 16 -15.79 -2.05 -27.02
C HIS A 16 -15.57 -3.30 -26.17
N LEU A 17 -14.52 -3.34 -25.34
CA LEU A 17 -14.16 -4.48 -24.51
C LEU A 17 -14.92 -4.41 -23.17
N GLN A 18 -16.21 -4.70 -23.20
CA GLN A 18 -17.11 -4.52 -22.04
C GLN A 18 -16.73 -5.34 -20.80
N SER A 19 -15.88 -6.37 -20.94
CA SER A 19 -15.39 -7.18 -19.82
C SER A 19 -14.15 -6.62 -19.11
N VAL A 20 -13.63 -5.46 -19.51
CA VAL A 20 -12.46 -4.84 -18.87
C VAL A 20 -12.84 -4.34 -17.47
N ARG A 21 -12.21 -4.94 -16.46
CA ARG A 21 -12.37 -4.54 -15.03
C ARG A 21 -11.24 -3.66 -14.51
N VAL A 22 -10.05 -3.78 -15.11
CA VAL A 22 -8.86 -3.03 -14.70
C VAL A 22 -8.28 -2.35 -15.93
N LEU A 23 -8.13 -1.04 -15.88
CA LEU A 23 -7.55 -0.25 -16.95
C LEU A 23 -6.51 0.70 -16.38
N GLU A 24 -5.27 0.49 -16.79
CA GLU A 24 -4.12 1.19 -16.24
C GLU A 24 -3.44 2.01 -17.36
N LEU A 25 -3.55 3.33 -17.25
CA LEU A 25 -3.15 4.33 -18.26
C LEU A 25 -2.21 5.40 -17.67
N ALA A 26 -1.58 5.14 -16.53
CA ALA A 26 -0.67 6.09 -15.91
C ALA A 26 0.47 6.49 -16.85
N TYR A 27 0.90 7.74 -16.77
CA TYR A 27 1.98 8.30 -17.58
C TYR A 27 1.71 8.20 -19.10
N THR A 28 0.46 8.40 -19.51
CA THR A 28 0.07 8.49 -20.92
C THR A 28 -0.48 9.89 -21.22
N PRO A 29 -0.38 10.38 -22.48
CA PRO A 29 -0.82 11.73 -22.84
C PRO A 29 -2.35 11.87 -23.01
N ILE A 30 -3.14 10.94 -22.48
CA ILE A 30 -4.61 10.98 -22.58
C ILE A 30 -5.18 12.22 -21.92
N THR A 31 -6.28 12.72 -22.49
CA THR A 31 -7.01 13.91 -22.04
C THR A 31 -8.45 13.56 -21.68
N ASP A 32 -9.22 14.54 -21.23
CA ASP A 32 -10.64 14.40 -20.91
C ASP A 32 -11.46 13.79 -22.06
N ALA A 33 -11.08 14.06 -23.32
CA ALA A 33 -11.72 13.46 -24.49
C ALA A 33 -11.56 11.93 -24.51
N GLY A 34 -10.44 11.42 -24.01
CA GLY A 34 -10.18 10.00 -23.82
C GLY A 34 -11.14 9.34 -22.82
N LEU A 35 -11.50 10.05 -21.74
CA LEU A 35 -12.42 9.53 -20.72
C LEU A 35 -13.82 9.23 -21.27
N GLY A 36 -14.26 9.96 -22.30
CA GLY A 36 -15.51 9.66 -23.00
C GLY A 36 -15.55 8.27 -23.65
N PHE A 37 -14.39 7.72 -24.04
CA PHE A 37 -14.29 6.33 -24.51
C PHE A 37 -14.24 5.33 -23.35
N ILE A 38 -13.56 5.68 -22.26
CA ILE A 38 -13.45 4.84 -21.05
C ILE A 38 -14.81 4.66 -20.37
N ALA A 39 -15.67 5.69 -20.39
CA ALA A 39 -17.02 5.68 -19.83
C ALA A 39 -17.94 4.57 -20.39
N ARG A 40 -17.55 3.92 -21.50
CA ARG A 40 -18.27 2.79 -22.08
C ARG A 40 -17.98 1.45 -21.39
N LEU A 41 -16.91 1.38 -20.60
CA LEU A 41 -16.45 0.21 -19.88
C LEU A 41 -17.17 0.10 -18.52
N LYS A 42 -18.46 -0.16 -18.53
CA LYS A 42 -19.31 -0.08 -17.33
C LYS A 42 -18.93 -1.02 -16.19
N ASP A 43 -18.24 -2.11 -16.50
CA ASP A 43 -17.78 -3.11 -15.53
C ASP A 43 -16.38 -2.77 -14.97
N LEU A 44 -15.88 -1.55 -15.21
CA LEU A 44 -14.57 -1.12 -14.74
C LEU A 44 -14.57 -0.94 -13.22
N GLU A 45 -13.68 -1.66 -12.54
CA GLU A 45 -13.50 -1.63 -11.10
C GLU A 45 -12.25 -0.85 -10.68
N SER A 46 -11.20 -0.82 -11.52
CA SER A 46 -9.96 -0.11 -11.23
C SER A 46 -9.48 0.69 -12.43
N LEU A 47 -9.24 1.98 -12.22
CA LEU A 47 -8.82 2.94 -13.24
C LEU A 47 -7.59 3.74 -12.80
N GLY A 48 -6.48 3.48 -13.48
CA GLY A 48 -5.22 4.20 -13.30
C GLY A 48 -5.06 5.36 -14.29
N LEU A 49 -5.05 6.59 -13.79
CA LEU A 49 -4.88 7.83 -14.57
C LEU A 49 -3.73 8.71 -14.02
N THR A 50 -2.84 8.13 -13.22
CA THR A 50 -1.71 8.87 -12.62
C THR A 50 -0.86 9.56 -13.69
N ALA A 51 -0.54 10.83 -13.49
CA ALA A 51 0.29 11.65 -14.39
C ALA A 51 -0.22 11.66 -15.84
N THR A 52 -1.51 11.93 -16.01
CA THR A 52 -2.19 12.15 -17.30
C THR A 52 -2.70 13.58 -17.40
N ASN A 53 -3.17 14.02 -18.57
CA ASN A 53 -3.67 15.38 -18.78
C ASN A 53 -5.18 15.49 -18.47
N ILE A 54 -5.64 14.78 -17.44
CA ILE A 54 -7.04 14.81 -16.99
C ILE A 54 -7.28 16.01 -16.09
N THR A 55 -8.43 16.67 -16.26
CA THR A 55 -8.88 17.79 -15.45
C THR A 55 -10.11 17.42 -14.62
N SER A 56 -10.49 18.30 -13.68
CA SER A 56 -11.75 18.19 -12.93
C SER A 56 -12.98 18.03 -13.82
N ASP A 57 -13.04 18.73 -14.96
CA ASP A 57 -14.17 18.66 -15.89
C ASP A 57 -14.25 17.29 -16.57
N GLY A 58 -13.09 16.69 -16.87
CA GLY A 58 -12.99 15.37 -17.48
C GLY A 58 -13.64 14.26 -16.67
N LEU A 59 -13.58 14.33 -15.34
CA LEU A 59 -14.16 13.31 -14.46
C LEU A 59 -15.68 13.18 -14.62
N THR A 60 -16.37 14.22 -15.09
CA THR A 60 -17.81 14.16 -15.37
C THR A 60 -18.16 13.10 -16.42
N TYR A 61 -17.25 12.82 -17.35
CA TYR A 61 -17.44 11.75 -18.34
C TYR A 61 -17.47 10.35 -17.71
N LEU A 62 -16.83 10.17 -16.55
CA LEU A 62 -16.72 8.88 -15.88
C LEU A 62 -17.95 8.54 -15.02
N ALA A 63 -18.92 9.45 -14.86
CA ALA A 63 -20.15 9.23 -14.08
C ALA A 63 -20.87 7.89 -14.34
N PRO A 64 -20.86 7.28 -15.55
CA PRO A 64 -21.45 5.97 -15.78
C PRO A 64 -20.73 4.78 -15.12
N LEU A 65 -19.50 4.95 -14.62
CA LEU A 65 -18.66 3.88 -14.04
C LEU A 65 -18.99 3.67 -12.56
N THR A 66 -20.19 3.20 -12.26
CA THR A 66 -20.70 3.08 -10.88
C THR A 66 -20.04 1.95 -10.08
N GLU A 67 -19.41 0.99 -10.75
CA GLU A 67 -18.73 -0.16 -10.13
C GLU A 67 -17.25 0.13 -9.77
N LEU A 68 -16.80 1.38 -9.94
CA LEU A 68 -15.41 1.75 -9.74
C LEU A 68 -15.05 1.72 -8.24
N LYS A 69 -14.06 0.89 -7.90
CA LYS A 69 -13.53 0.69 -6.55
C LYS A 69 -12.19 1.37 -6.35
N GLU A 70 -11.40 1.51 -7.41
CA GLU A 70 -10.08 2.12 -7.36
C GLU A 70 -9.92 3.18 -8.44
N LEU A 71 -9.52 4.38 -8.03
CA LEU A 71 -9.27 5.49 -8.95
C LEU A 71 -7.99 6.22 -8.58
N TRP A 72 -7.04 6.24 -9.50
CA TRP A 72 -5.75 6.90 -9.30
C TRP A 72 -5.61 8.13 -10.19
N LEU A 73 -5.70 9.32 -9.58
CA LEU A 73 -5.61 10.63 -10.23
C LEU A 73 -4.36 11.40 -9.77
N ASN A 74 -3.33 10.70 -9.30
CA ASN A 74 -2.15 11.38 -8.78
C ASN A 74 -1.48 12.22 -9.89
N GLY A 75 -1.16 13.48 -9.63
CA GLY A 75 -0.47 14.38 -10.57
C GLY A 75 -1.29 14.77 -11.79
N THR A 76 -2.63 14.70 -11.73
CA THR A 76 -3.53 15.29 -12.72
C THR A 76 -3.92 16.72 -12.34
N ASP A 77 -4.55 17.47 -13.25
CA ASP A 77 -5.00 18.84 -13.00
C ASP A 77 -6.40 18.87 -12.34
N CYS A 78 -6.58 18.01 -11.33
CA CYS A 78 -7.82 17.94 -10.55
C CYS A 78 -7.72 18.88 -9.35
N GLY A 79 -8.79 19.65 -9.09
CA GLY A 79 -8.95 20.47 -7.88
C GLY A 79 -10.22 20.13 -7.12
N ASP A 80 -10.65 20.98 -6.18
CA ASP A 80 -11.86 20.77 -5.38
C ASP A 80 -13.13 20.53 -6.20
N ASP A 81 -13.20 21.06 -7.43
CA ASP A 81 -14.32 20.85 -8.36
C ASP A 81 -14.43 19.40 -8.83
N ALA A 82 -13.33 18.64 -8.83
CA ALA A 82 -13.35 17.20 -9.11
C ALA A 82 -14.19 16.42 -8.08
N VAL A 83 -14.28 16.91 -6.85
CA VAL A 83 -14.89 16.18 -5.73
C VAL A 83 -16.37 15.93 -5.96
N GLU A 84 -17.10 16.84 -6.62
CA GLU A 84 -18.51 16.63 -6.96
C GLU A 84 -18.70 15.40 -7.87
N SER A 85 -17.79 15.21 -8.82
CA SER A 85 -17.80 14.01 -9.68
C SER A 85 -17.39 12.77 -8.90
N LEU A 86 -16.38 12.88 -8.03
CA LEU A 86 -15.88 11.77 -7.23
C LEU A 86 -16.94 11.20 -6.27
N LEU A 87 -17.82 12.05 -5.73
CA LEU A 87 -18.93 11.64 -4.87
C LEU A 87 -19.96 10.75 -5.57
N GLY A 88 -19.97 10.70 -6.91
CA GLY A 88 -20.79 9.78 -7.68
C GLY A 88 -20.35 8.32 -7.63
N PHE A 89 -19.09 8.05 -7.24
CA PHE A 89 -18.54 6.69 -7.17
C PHE A 89 -18.76 6.10 -5.77
N SER A 90 -19.97 5.58 -5.53
CA SER A 90 -20.34 5.05 -4.20
C SER A 90 -19.54 3.84 -3.75
N GLU A 91 -19.04 3.04 -4.69
CA GLU A 91 -18.25 1.83 -4.41
C GLU A 91 -16.75 2.10 -4.26
N LEU A 92 -16.32 3.37 -4.32
CA LEU A 92 -14.91 3.72 -4.30
C LEU A 92 -14.27 3.41 -2.93
N MET A 93 -13.27 2.53 -2.95
CA MET A 93 -12.51 2.08 -1.78
C MET A 93 -11.11 2.69 -1.73
N LEU A 94 -10.47 2.92 -2.89
CA LEU A 94 -9.13 3.49 -2.99
C LEU A 94 -9.15 4.72 -3.91
N LEU A 95 -8.63 5.83 -3.41
CA LEU A 95 -8.55 7.08 -4.16
C LEU A 95 -7.16 7.72 -4.03
N GLY A 96 -6.49 7.87 -5.17
CA GLY A 96 -5.25 8.62 -5.29
C GLY A 96 -5.48 10.03 -5.79
N LEU A 97 -5.15 11.03 -4.96
CA LEU A 97 -5.23 12.46 -5.29
C LEU A 97 -3.91 13.18 -4.99
N SER A 98 -2.80 12.46 -4.90
CA SER A 98 -1.50 13.06 -4.58
C SER A 98 -1.02 13.98 -5.71
N GLY A 99 -0.47 15.14 -5.39
CA GLY A 99 0.02 16.11 -6.37
C GLY A 99 -1.09 16.79 -7.19
N THR A 100 -2.32 16.77 -6.68
CA THR A 100 -3.47 17.52 -7.22
C THR A 100 -3.69 18.80 -6.43
N SER A 101 -4.57 19.69 -6.93
CA SER A 101 -4.91 20.98 -6.32
C SER A 101 -6.06 20.89 -5.30
N ILE A 102 -6.21 19.73 -4.63
CA ILE A 102 -7.23 19.53 -3.59
C ILE A 102 -6.86 20.30 -2.33
N THR A 103 -7.84 21.00 -1.76
CA THR A 103 -7.70 21.78 -0.52
C THR A 103 -8.53 21.20 0.62
N ASP A 104 -8.49 21.85 1.78
CA ASP A 104 -9.32 21.52 2.94
C ASP A 104 -10.82 21.48 2.60
N LYS A 105 -11.29 22.31 1.66
CA LYS A 105 -12.69 22.34 1.24
C LYS A 105 -13.07 21.08 0.48
N GLY A 106 -12.23 20.65 -0.48
CA GLY A 106 -12.42 19.39 -1.19
C GLY A 106 -12.36 18.20 -0.24
N LEU A 107 -11.41 18.20 0.69
CA LEU A 107 -11.27 17.13 1.68
C LEU A 107 -12.51 16.97 2.56
N GLN A 108 -13.09 18.07 3.02
CA GLN A 108 -14.31 18.03 3.84
C GLN A 108 -15.48 17.38 3.10
N LYS A 109 -15.59 17.60 1.78
CA LYS A 109 -16.62 16.96 0.95
C LYS A 109 -16.32 15.48 0.70
N LEU A 110 -15.05 15.12 0.48
CA LEU A 110 -14.62 13.73 0.27
C LEU A 110 -14.97 12.79 1.45
N ALA A 111 -15.18 13.34 2.65
CA ALA A 111 -15.72 12.58 3.79
C ALA A 111 -17.08 11.91 3.51
N GLY A 112 -17.81 12.37 2.49
CA GLY A 112 -19.06 11.76 2.03
C GLY A 112 -18.91 10.40 1.34
N LEU A 113 -17.70 10.01 0.93
CA LEU A 113 -17.40 8.68 0.39
C LEU A 113 -17.29 7.65 1.52
N LYS A 114 -18.41 7.00 1.83
CA LYS A 114 -18.54 6.11 3.00
C LYS A 114 -17.77 4.80 2.89
N ASN A 115 -17.54 4.31 1.67
CA ASN A 115 -16.84 3.06 1.41
C ASN A 115 -15.33 3.26 1.20
N LEU A 116 -14.84 4.51 1.29
CA LEU A 116 -13.44 4.83 1.07
C LEU A 116 -12.59 4.32 2.23
N ILE A 117 -11.63 3.46 1.93
CA ILE A 117 -10.72 2.85 2.89
C ILE A 117 -9.35 3.53 2.81
N ARG A 118 -8.89 3.90 1.61
CA ARG A 118 -7.59 4.55 1.41
C ARG A 118 -7.71 5.83 0.60
N LEU A 119 -7.11 6.89 1.13
CA LEU A 119 -7.02 8.19 0.48
C LEU A 119 -5.58 8.69 0.50
N TYR A 120 -5.00 8.91 -0.68
CA TYR A 120 -3.64 9.43 -0.84
C TYR A 120 -3.69 10.91 -1.24
N LEU A 121 -3.06 11.77 -0.44
CA LEU A 121 -3.08 13.23 -0.55
C LEU A 121 -1.67 13.81 -0.36
N PHE A 122 -0.64 13.13 -0.86
CA PHE A 122 0.72 13.67 -0.79
C PHE A 122 0.82 14.90 -1.68
N ASN A 123 1.56 15.92 -1.24
CA ASN A 123 1.79 17.14 -2.02
C ASN A 123 0.51 17.86 -2.48
N THR A 124 -0.53 17.89 -1.64
CA THR A 124 -1.73 18.72 -1.84
C THR A 124 -1.72 19.94 -0.92
N ASP A 125 -2.67 20.85 -1.13
CA ASP A 125 -2.86 22.06 -0.32
C ASP A 125 -3.72 21.82 0.94
N VAL A 126 -3.91 20.55 1.31
CA VAL A 126 -4.60 20.14 2.53
C VAL A 126 -3.75 20.43 3.76
N SER A 127 -4.37 20.99 4.81
CA SER A 127 -3.78 21.27 6.11
C SER A 127 -3.87 20.09 7.08
N GLU A 128 -2.95 20.07 8.05
CA GLU A 128 -2.95 19.06 9.13
C GLU A 128 -4.27 19.07 9.92
N GLN A 129 -4.85 20.25 10.14
CA GLN A 129 -6.11 20.40 10.88
C GLN A 129 -7.29 19.74 10.16
N ALA A 130 -7.31 19.81 8.82
CA ALA A 130 -8.35 19.17 8.03
C ALA A 130 -8.20 17.64 8.04
N ILE A 131 -6.97 17.14 8.00
CA ILE A 131 -6.68 15.70 8.14
C ILE A 131 -7.12 15.18 9.51
N ASP A 132 -6.79 15.88 10.58
CA ASP A 132 -7.21 15.50 11.94
C ASP A 132 -8.73 15.50 12.09
N SER A 133 -9.41 16.47 11.46
CA SER A 133 -10.87 16.53 11.45
C SER A 133 -11.47 15.37 10.66
N LEU A 134 -10.89 15.02 9.51
CA LEU A 134 -11.32 13.89 8.69
C LEU A 134 -11.10 12.55 9.41
N ARG A 135 -9.96 12.36 10.07
CA ARG A 135 -9.66 11.16 10.87
C ARG A 135 -10.62 10.99 12.03
N LYS A 136 -11.08 12.09 12.64
CA LYS A 136 -12.13 12.05 13.68
C LYS A 136 -13.51 11.71 13.11
N ALA A 137 -13.83 12.23 11.92
CA ALA A 137 -15.11 12.00 11.28
C ALA A 137 -15.23 10.57 10.73
N ASN A 138 -14.15 10.05 10.14
CA ASN A 138 -14.08 8.75 9.49
C ASN A 138 -12.86 7.97 10.03
N PRO A 139 -12.94 7.35 11.22
CA PRO A 139 -11.80 6.65 11.85
C PRO A 139 -11.26 5.47 11.05
N GLN A 140 -12.09 4.88 10.20
CA GLN A 140 -11.75 3.74 9.33
C GLN A 140 -11.00 4.18 8.06
N LEU A 141 -11.12 5.45 7.66
CA LEU A 141 -10.47 5.97 6.45
C LEU A 141 -8.98 6.20 6.71
N ARG A 142 -8.14 5.44 6.02
CA ARG A 142 -6.69 5.62 6.05
C ARG A 142 -6.29 6.74 5.11
N VAL A 143 -6.06 7.91 5.71
CA VAL A 143 -5.54 9.08 5.00
C VAL A 143 -4.02 9.09 5.07
N LYS A 144 -3.40 8.89 3.91
CA LYS A 144 -1.97 9.05 3.67
C LYS A 144 -1.72 10.45 3.12
N TRP A 145 -1.13 11.31 3.95
CA TRP A 145 -0.96 12.73 3.65
C TRP A 145 0.41 13.21 4.13
N LYS A 146 1.08 13.98 3.28
CA LYS A 146 2.29 14.73 3.61
C LYS A 146 2.29 15.98 2.77
N ARG A 147 2.47 17.13 3.41
CA ARG A 147 2.57 18.41 2.72
C ARG A 147 3.79 18.41 1.80
N GLN A 148 3.66 19.04 0.62
CA GLN A 148 4.81 19.35 -0.22
C GLN A 148 5.80 20.16 0.64
N GLY A 149 7.02 19.66 0.81
CA GLY A 149 8.09 20.46 1.41
C GLY A 149 8.26 21.74 0.60
N PRO A 150 8.72 22.86 1.19
CA PRO A 150 8.99 24.07 0.42
C PRO A 150 9.82 23.67 -0.79
N SER A 151 9.35 24.03 -1.99
CA SER A 151 10.13 23.85 -3.21
C SER A 151 11.52 24.40 -2.92
N ARG A 152 12.54 23.56 -3.07
CA ARG A 152 13.92 24.06 -3.10
C ARG A 152 13.90 25.19 -4.13
N PRO A 153 14.35 26.41 -3.81
CA PRO A 153 14.49 27.43 -4.84
C PRO A 153 15.27 26.80 -5.99
N GLU A 154 14.82 27.04 -7.23
CA GLU A 154 15.52 26.56 -8.44
C GLU A 154 16.98 26.99 -8.34
N PHE A 155 17.86 26.07 -7.93
CA PHE A 155 19.29 26.28 -8.07
C PHE A 155 19.58 26.11 -9.56
N THR A 156 19.80 27.23 -10.23
CA THR A 156 20.28 27.19 -11.60
C THR A 156 21.69 26.61 -11.58
N LEU A 157 22.04 25.82 -12.61
CA LEU A 157 23.41 25.30 -12.81
C LEU A 157 24.49 26.39 -12.86
N ALA A 158 24.12 27.68 -12.84
CA ALA A 158 25.02 28.83 -12.74
C ALA A 158 25.50 29.13 -11.31
N ASP A 159 24.88 28.56 -10.27
CA ASP A 159 25.21 28.86 -8.86
C ASP A 159 26.32 27.95 -8.29
N TRP A 160 26.89 27.07 -9.11
CA TRP A 160 28.01 26.19 -8.73
C TRP A 160 29.29 26.65 -9.41
N VAL A 161 29.88 27.71 -8.88
CA VAL A 161 31.29 28.03 -9.12
C VAL A 161 32.06 27.87 -7.82
N ASP A 162 32.96 26.90 -7.88
CA ASP A 162 34.17 26.74 -7.09
C ASP A 162 34.05 26.15 -5.69
N LEU A 163 34.50 24.89 -5.57
CA LEU A 163 35.38 24.43 -4.50
C LEU A 163 36.00 23.09 -4.94
N SER A 164 37.13 23.21 -5.63
CA SER A 164 38.09 22.13 -5.81
C SER A 164 38.73 21.66 -4.49
N VAL A 165 39.25 20.42 -4.50
CA VAL A 165 40.25 19.82 -3.57
C VAL A 165 39.64 19.19 -2.29
N ALA A 166 39.95 17.97 -1.83
CA ALA A 166 40.96 16.95 -2.15
C ALA A 166 40.42 15.54 -1.82
N GLU A 167 40.88 14.54 -2.56
CA GLU A 167 40.82 13.13 -2.16
C GLU A 167 41.76 12.86 -0.98
N GLU A 168 41.27 12.15 0.04
CA GLU A 168 42.12 11.37 0.94
C GLU A 168 41.61 9.93 1.04
N LYS A 169 42.48 9.01 0.63
CA LYS A 169 42.37 7.57 0.85
C LYS A 169 42.67 7.24 2.31
N LYS A 170 41.94 6.28 2.89
CA LYS A 170 42.48 5.40 3.94
C LYS A 170 41.94 3.98 3.82
N ASP A 171 42.87 3.05 3.87
CA ASP A 171 42.74 1.60 3.74
C ASP A 171 42.05 0.93 4.97
N PRO A 172 41.60 -0.33 4.81
CA PRO A 172 40.72 -1.02 5.76
C PRO A 172 41.50 -1.97 6.68
N THR A 173 41.28 -1.87 7.99
CA THR A 173 41.51 -2.98 8.93
C THR A 173 40.69 -2.75 10.20
N GLU A 174 39.70 -3.61 10.46
CA GLU A 174 39.75 -4.46 11.65
C GLU A 174 38.66 -5.55 11.59
N SER A 175 39.15 -6.78 11.68
CA SER A 175 38.42 -8.01 11.82
C SER A 175 37.88 -8.12 13.24
N ALA A 176 36.58 -8.38 13.37
CA ALA A 176 36.03 -9.03 14.54
C ALA A 176 35.20 -10.23 14.08
N ALA A 177 35.84 -11.40 14.11
CA ALA A 177 35.17 -12.68 14.02
C ALA A 177 34.13 -12.76 15.16
N SER A 178 32.84 -12.72 14.83
CA SER A 178 31.77 -13.08 15.76
C SER A 178 31.23 -14.45 15.37
N GLU A 179 31.59 -15.43 16.20
CA GLU A 179 31.02 -16.77 16.22
C GLU A 179 29.50 -16.70 16.03
N SER A 180 28.97 -17.55 15.14
CA SER A 180 27.54 -17.65 14.85
C SER A 180 26.80 -18.19 16.07
N LYS A 181 26.48 -17.31 17.01
CA LYS A 181 25.54 -17.61 18.08
C LYS A 181 24.17 -17.75 17.45
N ALA A 182 23.56 -18.93 17.58
CA ALA A 182 22.20 -19.15 17.09
C ALA A 182 21.25 -18.10 17.69
N LEU A 183 20.34 -17.56 16.86
CA LEU A 183 19.34 -16.59 17.31
C LEU A 183 18.49 -17.21 18.43
N PRO A 184 18.17 -16.44 19.49
CA PRO A 184 17.47 -16.97 20.66
C PRO A 184 16.03 -17.33 20.31
N THR A 185 15.48 -18.39 20.88
CA THR A 185 14.03 -18.65 20.86
C THR A 185 13.32 -17.71 21.84
N LEU A 186 12.24 -17.04 21.40
CA LEU A 186 11.49 -16.09 22.23
C LEU A 186 10.15 -16.70 22.68
N GLN A 187 10.06 -17.09 23.94
CA GLN A 187 8.80 -17.59 24.53
C GLN A 187 7.79 -16.47 24.80
N ASN A 188 8.25 -15.23 24.97
CA ASN A 188 7.38 -14.07 25.16
C ASN A 188 7.93 -12.84 24.41
N PRO A 189 7.59 -12.65 23.13
CA PRO A 189 8.17 -11.61 22.28
C PRO A 189 7.80 -10.19 22.74
N THR A 190 6.64 -10.02 23.38
CA THR A 190 6.15 -8.71 23.84
C THR A 190 7.01 -8.10 24.96
N LYS A 191 7.88 -8.90 25.58
CA LYS A 191 8.88 -8.42 26.54
C LYS A 191 10.02 -7.65 25.87
N GLU A 192 10.30 -7.93 24.60
CA GLU A 192 11.41 -7.32 23.85
C GLU A 192 10.92 -6.21 22.91
N LEU A 193 9.75 -6.38 22.29
CA LEU A 193 9.09 -5.38 21.44
C LEU A 193 7.59 -5.34 21.76
N SER A 194 7.05 -4.18 22.11
CA SER A 194 5.61 -4.06 22.40
C SER A 194 4.76 -4.16 21.12
N GLU A 195 3.48 -4.53 21.25
CA GLU A 195 2.57 -4.51 20.08
C GLU A 195 2.38 -3.10 19.51
N VAL A 196 2.40 -2.06 20.36
CA VAL A 196 2.34 -0.67 19.90
C VAL A 196 3.54 -0.35 18.99
N GLU A 197 4.76 -0.70 19.42
CA GLU A 197 5.95 -0.50 18.60
C GLU A 197 5.93 -1.35 17.32
N PHE A 198 5.35 -2.55 17.35
CA PHE A 198 5.17 -3.36 16.16
C PHE A 198 4.33 -2.61 15.12
N TRP A 199 3.19 -2.05 15.53
CA TRP A 199 2.32 -1.28 14.64
C TRP A 199 2.95 0.03 14.18
N ASP A 200 3.69 0.73 15.05
CA ASP A 200 4.46 1.92 14.67
C ASP A 200 5.45 1.61 13.52
N ILE A 201 6.08 0.42 13.54
CA ILE A 201 7.00 -0.02 12.48
C ILE A 201 6.25 -0.34 11.19
N ILE A 202 5.07 -0.96 11.27
CA ILE A 202 4.22 -1.23 10.11
C ILE A 202 3.76 0.08 9.47
N ASP A 203 3.46 1.10 10.27
CA ASP A 203 3.03 2.41 9.75
C ASP A 203 4.14 3.19 9.03
N LEU A 204 5.41 2.74 9.11
CA LEU A 204 6.53 3.27 8.33
C LEU A 204 6.56 2.78 6.87
N LEU A 205 5.72 1.82 6.47
CA LEU A 205 5.65 1.38 5.08
C LEU A 205 5.27 2.53 4.15
N ASN A 206 6.13 2.78 3.14
CA ASN A 206 6.02 3.90 2.21
C ASN A 206 5.23 3.53 0.95
N TRP A 207 3.92 3.51 1.09
CA TRP A 207 3.02 3.21 -0.02
C TRP A 207 3.05 4.23 -1.18
N ASP A 208 3.79 5.33 -1.06
CA ASP A 208 4.03 6.27 -2.17
C ASP A 208 4.83 5.62 -3.32
N GLU A 209 5.55 4.55 -3.01
CA GLU A 209 6.37 3.80 -3.95
C GLU A 209 5.67 2.50 -4.41
N GLU A 210 4.32 2.49 -4.42
CA GLU A 210 3.53 1.34 -4.86
C GLU A 210 3.95 0.86 -6.27
N GLY A 211 4.01 -0.46 -6.43
CA GLY A 211 4.62 -1.12 -7.59
C GLY A 211 6.12 -1.35 -7.45
N ASN A 212 6.75 -0.85 -6.39
CA ASN A 212 8.11 -1.15 -5.98
C ASN A 212 8.15 -1.55 -4.49
N ASP A 213 7.85 -2.83 -4.23
CA ASP A 213 7.84 -3.40 -2.87
C ASP A 213 9.11 -3.09 -2.07
N ASP A 214 10.27 -3.00 -2.72
CA ASP A 214 11.53 -2.69 -2.04
C ASP A 214 11.56 -1.28 -1.46
N ALA A 215 11.05 -0.30 -2.22
CA ALA A 215 10.99 1.09 -1.81
C ALA A 215 9.84 1.34 -0.81
N VAL A 216 8.73 0.59 -0.91
CA VAL A 216 7.66 0.59 0.10
C VAL A 216 8.19 0.13 1.46
N MET A 217 8.98 -0.95 1.46
CA MET A 217 9.50 -1.57 2.68
C MET A 217 10.68 -0.82 3.29
N GLU A 218 11.38 0.01 2.51
CA GLU A 218 12.68 0.55 2.89
C GLU A 218 12.68 1.34 4.22
N PRO A 219 11.72 2.24 4.51
CA PRO A 219 11.77 2.99 5.76
C PRO A 219 11.56 2.12 7.00
N ALA A 220 10.63 1.14 6.92
CA ALA A 220 10.40 0.17 7.98
C ALA A 220 11.63 -0.73 8.20
N VAL A 221 12.26 -1.21 7.11
CA VAL A 221 13.51 -1.99 7.16
C VAL A 221 14.63 -1.18 7.79
N ASN A 222 14.78 0.09 7.40
CA ASN A 222 15.80 0.99 7.95
C ASN A 222 15.61 1.15 9.46
N PHE A 223 14.40 1.48 9.89
CA PHE A 223 14.10 1.67 11.31
C PHE A 223 14.29 0.38 12.12
N LEU A 224 13.78 -0.75 11.65
CA LEU A 224 13.91 -2.04 12.34
C LEU A 224 15.39 -2.49 12.43
N SER A 225 16.23 -2.18 11.45
CA SER A 225 17.66 -2.52 11.49
C SER A 225 18.44 -1.82 12.62
N LEU A 226 17.93 -0.67 13.10
CA LEU A 226 18.50 0.06 14.23
C LEU A 226 18.19 -0.60 15.58
N LYS A 227 17.12 -1.43 15.66
CA LYS A 227 16.73 -2.16 16.87
C LYS A 227 17.69 -3.32 17.18
N SER A 228 17.65 -3.87 18.38
CA SER A 228 18.49 -5.02 18.77
C SER A 228 18.11 -6.30 18.01
N GLU A 229 19.02 -7.27 17.89
CA GLU A 229 18.73 -8.55 17.22
C GLU A 229 17.52 -9.27 17.84
N LYS A 230 17.39 -9.22 19.17
CA LYS A 230 16.23 -9.76 19.89
C LYS A 230 14.92 -9.06 19.52
N GLN A 231 14.95 -7.74 19.34
CA GLN A 231 13.78 -6.98 18.90
C GLN A 231 13.38 -7.30 17.46
N ILE A 232 14.36 -7.58 16.58
CA ILE A 232 14.08 -8.04 15.21
C ILE A 232 13.42 -9.43 15.24
N CYS A 233 13.94 -10.36 16.05
CA CYS A 233 13.28 -11.65 16.30
C CYS A 233 11.88 -11.49 16.89
N ALA A 234 11.69 -10.57 17.84
CA ALA A 234 10.39 -10.30 18.45
C ALA A 234 9.39 -9.71 17.45
N PHE A 235 9.84 -8.81 16.56
CA PHE A 235 9.02 -8.31 15.45
C PHE A 235 8.53 -9.47 14.56
N GLN A 236 9.44 -10.37 14.17
CA GLN A 236 9.08 -11.54 13.36
C GLN A 236 8.07 -12.44 14.09
N GLU A 237 8.28 -12.70 15.38
CA GLU A 237 7.36 -13.52 16.18
C GLU A 237 5.96 -12.89 16.25
N ILE A 238 5.86 -11.57 16.47
CA ILE A 238 4.58 -10.87 16.51
C ILE A 238 3.91 -10.91 15.13
N LEU A 239 4.64 -10.61 14.04
CA LEU A 239 4.13 -10.71 12.68
C LEU A 239 3.55 -12.10 12.40
N THR A 240 4.32 -13.15 12.66
CA THR A 240 3.89 -14.53 12.41
C THR A 240 2.69 -14.91 13.30
N ASN A 241 2.61 -14.44 14.54
CA ASN A 241 1.43 -14.64 15.38
C ASN A 241 0.18 -13.99 14.80
N LYS A 242 0.27 -12.74 14.32
CA LYS A 242 -0.84 -12.06 13.66
C LYS A 242 -1.27 -12.78 12.39
N LEU A 243 -0.32 -13.21 11.55
CA LEU A 243 -0.64 -13.98 10.34
C LEU A 243 -1.32 -15.33 10.67
N TYR A 244 -0.91 -15.99 11.76
CA TYR A 244 -1.49 -17.28 12.20
C TYR A 244 -2.92 -17.12 12.75
N GLU A 245 -3.22 -16.02 13.44
CA GLU A 245 -4.56 -15.72 13.98
C GLU A 245 -5.64 -15.63 12.89
N ILE A 246 -5.27 -15.13 11.70
CA ILE A 246 -6.16 -15.03 10.54
C ILE A 246 -5.92 -16.14 9.49
N ASP A 247 -5.17 -17.20 9.84
CA ASP A 247 -4.99 -18.39 9.00
C ASP A 247 -6.17 -19.35 9.13
N GLY A 248 -7.34 -18.96 8.64
CA GLY A 248 -8.57 -19.74 8.79
C GLY A 248 -9.42 -19.83 7.53
N GLU A 249 -10.28 -20.85 7.48
CA GLU A 249 -11.17 -21.10 6.35
C GLU A 249 -12.14 -19.93 6.10
N ALA A 250 -12.64 -19.29 7.17
CA ALA A 250 -13.52 -18.13 7.07
C ALA A 250 -12.84 -16.95 6.34
N PHE A 251 -11.57 -16.68 6.66
CA PHE A 251 -10.78 -15.64 6.00
C PHE A 251 -10.41 -16.04 4.57
N ALA A 252 -10.05 -17.30 4.36
CA ALA A 252 -9.63 -17.81 3.06
C ALA A 252 -10.77 -17.81 2.03
N ARG A 253 -12.04 -17.85 2.46
CA ARG A 253 -13.22 -17.70 1.59
C ARG A 253 -13.42 -16.28 1.08
N GLU A 254 -12.77 -15.29 1.69
CA GLU A 254 -13.03 -13.86 1.47
C GLU A 254 -11.91 -13.14 0.70
N ILE A 255 -10.93 -13.86 0.13
CA ILE A 255 -9.80 -13.25 -0.59
C ILE A 255 -10.02 -13.00 -2.10
N GLY A 256 -11.23 -13.25 -2.61
CA GLY A 256 -11.64 -12.92 -3.98
C GLY A 256 -11.57 -14.10 -4.96
N LYS A 257 -10.93 -13.92 -6.12
CA LYS A 257 -10.94 -14.91 -7.24
C LYS A 257 -10.32 -16.25 -6.84
N ASP A 258 -9.30 -16.22 -6.00
CA ASP A 258 -8.58 -17.40 -5.49
C ASP A 258 -9.09 -17.85 -4.12
N SER A 259 -10.30 -17.42 -3.73
CA SER A 259 -10.92 -17.82 -2.47
C SER A 259 -11.03 -19.33 -2.32
N PHE A 260 -10.88 -19.80 -1.09
CA PHE A 260 -11.08 -21.19 -0.74
C PHE A 260 -12.54 -21.61 -0.97
N GLN A 261 -12.76 -22.59 -1.85
CA GLN A 261 -14.08 -23.13 -2.17
C GLN A 261 -14.29 -24.56 -1.66
N GLY A 262 -13.42 -25.06 -0.78
CA GLY A 262 -13.39 -26.46 -0.35
C GLY A 262 -12.26 -27.26 -1.00
N GLN A 263 -12.38 -28.59 -0.98
CA GLN A 263 -11.23 -29.50 -1.16
C GLN A 263 -10.66 -29.62 -2.58
N ASP A 264 -11.18 -28.96 -3.64
CA ASP A 264 -10.70 -29.34 -4.99
C ASP A 264 -10.71 -28.30 -6.13
N LYS A 265 -10.74 -26.99 -5.86
CA LYS A 265 -10.48 -26.00 -6.94
C LYS A 265 -9.72 -24.75 -6.48
N TYR A 266 -8.59 -24.50 -7.17
CA TYR A 266 -7.86 -23.22 -7.31
C TYR A 266 -7.70 -22.34 -6.05
N PHE A 267 -7.34 -22.93 -4.91
CA PHE A 267 -6.93 -22.14 -3.74
C PHE A 267 -5.40 -21.95 -3.75
N SER A 268 -4.95 -20.69 -3.93
CA SER A 268 -3.53 -20.35 -3.85
C SER A 268 -3.13 -20.07 -2.41
N ARG A 269 -2.38 -21.01 -1.81
CA ARG A 269 -1.82 -20.84 -0.45
C ARG A 269 -0.89 -19.64 -0.35
N GLU A 270 -0.12 -19.37 -1.40
CA GLU A 270 0.79 -18.23 -1.46
C GLU A 270 0.01 -16.91 -1.53
N TRP A 271 -1.07 -16.89 -2.31
CA TRP A 271 -1.93 -15.72 -2.40
C TRP A 271 -2.64 -15.44 -1.09
N PHE A 272 -3.12 -16.48 -0.41
CA PHE A 272 -3.73 -16.32 0.91
C PHE A 272 -2.74 -15.78 1.95
N LEU A 273 -1.48 -16.23 1.93
CA LEU A 273 -0.43 -15.61 2.75
C LEU A 273 -0.22 -14.14 2.38
N ALA A 274 -0.16 -13.82 1.09
CA ALA A 274 -0.02 -12.45 0.62
C ALA A 274 -1.18 -11.55 1.08
N ALA A 275 -2.42 -12.06 1.06
CA ALA A 275 -3.62 -11.36 1.53
C ALA A 275 -3.58 -11.13 3.05
N ARG A 276 -3.15 -12.12 3.84
CA ARG A 276 -2.94 -11.95 5.30
C ARG A 276 -1.82 -10.93 5.59
N CYS A 277 -0.72 -10.97 4.85
CA CYS A 277 0.31 -9.94 4.92
C CYS A 277 -0.25 -8.56 4.56
N CYS A 278 -1.11 -8.46 3.55
CA CYS A 278 -1.80 -7.23 3.21
C CYS A 278 -2.68 -6.73 4.36
N ALA A 279 -3.44 -7.61 5.02
CA ALA A 279 -4.25 -7.25 6.19
C ALA A 279 -3.38 -6.61 7.30
N VAL A 280 -2.24 -7.22 7.63
CA VAL A 280 -1.31 -6.67 8.62
C VAL A 280 -0.65 -5.38 8.14
N ALA A 281 -0.22 -5.31 6.87
CA ALA A 281 0.44 -4.12 6.32
C ALA A 281 -0.48 -2.89 6.27
N ASN A 282 -1.79 -3.13 6.31
CA ASN A 282 -2.82 -2.12 6.48
C ASN A 282 -3.06 -1.72 7.93
N GLY A 283 -2.18 -2.09 8.85
CA GLY A 283 -2.08 -1.58 10.20
C GLY A 283 -3.16 -2.08 11.17
N GLN A 284 -3.02 -1.65 12.43
CA GLN A 284 -3.69 -2.27 13.58
C GLN A 284 -5.22 -2.34 13.46
N VAL A 285 -5.87 -1.19 13.29
CA VAL A 285 -7.33 -1.09 13.33
C VAL A 285 -7.96 -2.00 12.27
N PHE A 286 -7.43 -1.99 11.04
CA PHE A 286 -7.95 -2.79 9.95
C PHE A 286 -7.75 -4.29 10.20
N TYR A 287 -6.59 -4.66 10.75
CA TYR A 287 -6.33 -6.04 11.14
C TYR A 287 -7.33 -6.51 12.23
N GLU A 288 -7.59 -5.68 13.24
CA GLU A 288 -8.55 -5.99 14.31
C GLU A 288 -9.98 -6.13 13.78
N GLU A 289 -10.42 -5.25 12.88
CA GLU A 289 -11.72 -5.35 12.20
C GLU A 289 -11.84 -6.65 11.40
N ILE A 290 -10.79 -7.08 10.70
CA ILE A 290 -10.78 -8.38 10.00
C ILE A 290 -10.94 -9.54 10.97
N VAL A 291 -10.22 -9.51 12.09
CA VAL A 291 -10.31 -10.57 13.11
C VAL A 291 -11.74 -10.73 13.62
N GLU A 292 -12.48 -9.62 13.77
CA GLU A 292 -13.89 -9.64 14.15
C GLU A 292 -14.83 -10.00 12.99
N GLU A 293 -14.55 -9.51 11.78
CA GLU A 293 -15.36 -9.68 10.58
C GLU A 293 -14.50 -10.18 9.39
N PRO A 294 -14.37 -11.51 9.19
CA PRO A 294 -13.56 -12.09 8.13
C PRO A 294 -13.91 -11.63 6.70
N ALA A 295 -15.14 -11.14 6.48
CA ALA A 295 -15.61 -10.61 5.19
C ALA A 295 -14.85 -9.36 4.71
N LEU A 296 -14.14 -8.68 5.64
CA LEU A 296 -13.29 -7.52 5.36
C LEU A 296 -11.88 -7.89 4.87
N MET A 297 -11.58 -9.19 4.73
CA MET A 297 -10.30 -9.63 4.17
C MET A 297 -10.01 -8.96 2.82
N PRO A 298 -8.74 -8.57 2.55
CA PRO A 298 -8.37 -7.99 1.26
C PRO A 298 -8.73 -8.95 0.10
N LYS A 299 -9.63 -8.48 -0.76
CA LYS A 299 -10.07 -9.21 -1.96
C LYS A 299 -9.13 -8.87 -3.10
N ASP A 300 -8.49 -9.88 -3.67
CA ASP A 300 -7.63 -9.75 -4.84
C ASP A 300 -6.43 -8.80 -4.64
N LEU A 301 -6.03 -8.60 -3.39
CA LEU A 301 -4.90 -7.79 -2.99
C LEU A 301 -3.98 -8.61 -2.09
N GLY A 302 -2.67 -8.46 -2.29
CA GLY A 302 -1.65 -9.14 -1.52
C GLY A 302 -0.39 -8.30 -1.38
N PHE A 303 0.32 -8.48 -0.26
CA PHE A 303 1.59 -7.81 -0.01
C PHE A 303 2.60 -8.81 0.58
N ALA A 304 3.01 -9.78 -0.23
CA ALA A 304 3.90 -10.86 0.19
C ALA A 304 5.26 -10.34 0.71
N ALA A 305 5.71 -9.18 0.23
CA ALA A 305 6.97 -8.56 0.64
C ALA A 305 7.08 -8.33 2.16
N LEU A 306 5.95 -8.19 2.87
CA LEU A 306 5.96 -7.98 4.33
C LEU A 306 6.69 -9.09 5.09
N SER A 307 6.60 -10.36 4.66
CA SER A 307 7.29 -11.47 5.34
C SER A 307 8.81 -11.34 5.32
N SER A 308 9.35 -10.55 4.38
CA SER A 308 10.78 -10.29 4.26
C SER A 308 11.29 -9.13 5.12
N LEU A 309 10.42 -8.41 5.86
CA LEU A 309 10.80 -7.20 6.60
C LEU A 309 11.90 -7.48 7.64
N ALA A 310 11.67 -8.43 8.55
CA ALA A 310 12.64 -8.78 9.59
C ALA A 310 13.92 -9.41 9.01
N PRO A 311 13.84 -10.37 8.05
CA PRO A 311 15.02 -10.86 7.34
C PRO A 311 15.88 -9.75 6.71
N ARG A 312 15.25 -8.78 6.03
CA ARG A 312 15.93 -7.64 5.39
C ARG A 312 16.58 -6.72 6.43
N ALA A 313 15.85 -6.38 7.50
CA ALA A 313 16.38 -5.56 8.57
C ALA A 313 17.58 -6.22 9.28
N TYR A 314 17.50 -7.53 9.54
CA TYR A 314 18.58 -8.30 10.14
C TYR A 314 19.82 -8.36 9.25
N ARG A 315 19.63 -8.65 7.96
CA ARG A 315 20.73 -8.66 6.98
C ARG A 315 21.36 -7.28 6.85
N LYS A 316 20.57 -6.21 6.84
CA LYS A 316 21.07 -4.82 6.81
C LYS A 316 21.89 -4.49 8.05
N LYS A 317 21.48 -4.97 9.23
CA LYS A 317 22.17 -4.76 10.50
C LYS A 317 23.48 -5.54 10.62
N THR A 318 23.46 -6.82 10.26
CA THR A 318 24.53 -7.78 10.62
C THR A 318 25.36 -8.27 9.43
N GLY A 319 24.86 -8.08 8.21
CA GLY A 319 25.39 -8.72 6.99
C GLY A 319 25.14 -10.22 6.91
N LYS A 320 24.42 -10.83 7.88
CA LYS A 320 24.17 -12.27 7.97
C LYS A 320 22.73 -12.62 7.58
N ASP A 321 22.49 -13.87 7.23
CA ASP A 321 21.15 -14.39 6.99
C ASP A 321 20.35 -14.52 8.28
N PHE A 322 19.05 -14.26 8.18
CA PHE A 322 18.13 -14.37 9.31
C PHE A 322 17.62 -15.81 9.42
N THR A 323 18.06 -16.51 10.46
CA THR A 323 17.74 -17.93 10.69
C THR A 323 16.79 -18.14 11.87
N TYR A 324 16.08 -17.10 12.30
CA TYR A 324 15.11 -17.19 13.38
C TYR A 324 13.89 -17.98 12.93
N LEU A 325 13.41 -18.89 13.77
CA LEU A 325 12.23 -19.70 13.51
C LEU A 325 11.16 -19.34 14.55
N PRO A 326 10.04 -18.73 14.14
CA PRO A 326 8.94 -18.43 15.04
C PRO A 326 8.29 -19.68 15.63
N CYS A 327 7.57 -19.53 16.74
CA CYS A 327 6.90 -20.66 17.40
C CYS A 327 5.69 -21.17 16.62
N LYS A 328 5.05 -20.28 15.85
CA LYS A 328 3.94 -20.60 14.94
C LYS A 328 4.42 -20.55 13.49
N SER A 329 3.69 -21.20 12.60
CA SER A 329 3.97 -21.13 11.17
C SER A 329 3.17 -20.00 10.52
N GLU A 330 3.79 -19.25 9.62
CA GLU A 330 3.07 -18.31 8.76
C GLU A 330 2.45 -19.00 7.54
N GLN A 331 2.82 -20.26 7.26
CA GLN A 331 2.29 -21.00 6.11
C GLN A 331 0.77 -21.13 6.20
N SER A 332 0.11 -20.94 5.07
CA SER A 332 -1.34 -21.11 4.97
C SER A 332 -1.76 -22.54 5.32
N MET A 333 -2.88 -22.67 6.03
CA MET A 333 -3.43 -23.94 6.51
C MET A 333 -2.57 -24.60 7.61
N SER A 334 -1.87 -23.79 8.40
CA SER A 334 -1.10 -24.24 9.56
C SER A 334 -1.89 -24.17 10.87
N ASN A 335 -2.85 -23.24 11.00
CA ASN A 335 -3.72 -23.14 12.16
C ASN A 335 -4.92 -24.08 12.05
N LEU A 336 -4.70 -25.38 12.27
CA LEU A 336 -5.70 -26.44 12.06
C LEU A 336 -7.03 -26.22 12.79
N ASP A 337 -7.02 -25.48 13.90
CA ASP A 337 -8.24 -25.14 14.66
C ASP A 337 -9.20 -24.27 13.84
N LEU A 338 -8.69 -23.45 12.92
CA LEU A 338 -9.47 -22.57 12.05
C LEU A 338 -9.78 -23.18 10.67
N TRP A 339 -9.40 -24.45 10.44
CA TRP A 339 -9.61 -25.18 9.18
C TRP A 339 -10.41 -26.47 9.41
N PRO A 340 -11.70 -26.38 9.75
CA PRO A 340 -12.53 -27.56 10.03
C PRO A 340 -12.64 -28.52 8.84
N SER A 341 -12.49 -28.03 7.60
CA SER A 341 -12.48 -28.87 6.38
C SER A 341 -11.24 -29.75 6.20
N LEU A 342 -10.20 -29.58 7.03
CA LEU A 342 -8.97 -30.37 7.01
C LEU A 342 -8.89 -31.41 8.15
N ASN A 343 -9.82 -31.35 9.12
CA ASN A 343 -9.86 -32.24 10.29
C ASN A 343 -10.70 -33.49 10.06
#